data_AF-A0A820M1K9-F1
#
_entry.id   AF-A0A820M1K9-F1
#
_cell.length_a   1.000
_cell.length_b   1.000
_cell.length_c   1.000
_cell.angle_alpha   90.00
_cell.angle_beta   90.00
_cell.angle_gamma   90.00
#
_symmetry.space_group_name_H-M   'P 1'
#
loop_
_entity.id
_entity.type
_entity.pdbx_description
1 polymer ?
#
loop_
_entity_poly.entity_id
_entity_poly.type
_entity_poly.pdbx_seq_one_letter_code
_entity_poly.pdbx_strand_id
1 'polypeptide(L)' 'MPYLFVSTKVRLESGPTVVGDEQTDPELMAYLGAKCFHEKCNN' A
#
# COMPACT_ATOMS: atom_id res chain seq x y z
N MET A 1 1.17 -14.39 -0.64
CA MET A 1 -0.30 -14.24 -0.69
C MET A 1 -0.75 -14.24 -2.15
N PRO A 2 -1.82 -14.95 -2.54
CA PRO A 2 -2.25 -15.04 -3.95
C PRO A 2 -3.04 -13.81 -4.43
N TYR A 3 -3.60 -13.02 -3.52
CA TYR A 3 -4.38 -11.82 -3.84
C TYR A 3 -3.79 -10.59 -3.15
N LEU A 4 -3.93 -9.43 -3.78
CA LEU A 4 -3.44 -8.14 -3.31
C LEU A 4 -4.51 -7.07 -3.53
N PHE A 5 -4.70 -6.19 -2.56
CA PHE A 5 -5.59 -5.04 -2.70
C PHE A 5 -4.78 -3.76 -2.92
N VAL A 6 -5.09 -3.04 -3.99
CA VAL A 6 -4.39 -1.80 -4.35
C VAL A 6 -5.40 -0.69 -4.52
N SER A 7 -5.14 0.46 -3.90
CA SER A 7 -6.02 1.63 -4.00
C SER A 7 -5.21 2.92 -4.17
N THR A 8 -5.83 3.93 -4.77
CA THR A 8 -5.26 5.27 -4.86
C THR A 8 -6.34 6.31 -4.59
N LYS A 9 -5.94 7.49 -4.14
CA LYS A 9 -6.85 8.59 -3.80
C LYS A 9 -6.80 9.64 -4.94
N VAL A 10 -7.93 10.30 -5.20
CA VAL A 10 -8.09 11.48 -6.08
C VAL A 10 -7.93 11.22 -7.59
N ARG A 11 -6.76 10.80 -8.07
CA ARG A 11 -6.43 10.71 -9.50
C ARG A 11 -5.66 9.43 -9.78
N LEU A 12 -6.05 8.69 -10.82
CA LEU A 12 -5.42 7.40 -11.16
C LEU A 12 -4.03 7.60 -11.79
N GLU A 13 -3.81 8.75 -12.41
CA GLU A 13 -2.56 9.09 -13.09
C GLU A 13 -1.42 9.51 -12.14
N SER A 14 -1.73 9.90 -10.90
CA SER A 14 -0.76 10.43 -9.95
C SER A 14 -1.03 9.90 -8.55
N GLY A 15 -0.08 9.12 -8.02
CA GLY A 15 -0.13 8.54 -6.68
C GLY A 15 0.00 9.55 -5.54
N PRO A 16 -0.15 9.09 -4.29
CA PRO A 16 0.31 7.79 -3.80
C PRO A 16 -0.67 6.63 -4.01
N THR A 17 -0.12 5.42 -4.15
CA THR A 17 -0.87 4.18 -4.27
C THR A 17 -0.62 3.33 -3.03
N VAL A 18 -1.69 2.93 -2.34
CA VAL A 18 -1.67 2.01 -1.21
C VAL A 18 -1.67 0.60 -1.78
N VAL A 19 -0.66 -0.19 -1.43
CA VAL A 19 -0.37 -1.49 -2.05
C VAL A 19 -0.43 -2.67 -1.08
N GLY A 20 -0.71 -2.45 0.21
CA GLY A 20 -0.76 -3.53 1.20
C GLY A 20 -1.07 -3.05 2.63
N ASP A 21 -1.18 -4.01 3.53
CA ASP A 21 -1.40 -3.87 4.97
C ASP A 21 -0.25 -4.50 5.79
N GLU A 22 -0.39 -4.55 7.11
CA GLU A 22 0.63 -5.11 8.03
C GLU A 22 0.91 -6.60 7.82
N GLN A 23 -0.03 -7.35 7.22
CA GLN A 23 0.11 -8.79 7.01
C GLN A 23 0.66 -9.11 5.62
N THR A 24 0.91 -8.11 4.78
CA THR A 24 1.35 -8.27 3.39
C THR A 24 2.83 -8.70 3.30
N ASP A 25 3.18 -9.39 2.21
CA ASP A 25 4.51 -9.97 2.02
C ASP A 25 5.61 -8.88 1.98
N PRO A 26 6.55 -8.87 2.94
CA PRO A 26 7.60 -7.85 3.01
C PRO A 26 8.52 -7.83 1.79
N GLU A 27 8.78 -8.99 1.18
CA GLU A 27 9.65 -9.10 0.01
C GLU A 27 9.00 -8.45 -1.22
N LEU A 28 7.69 -8.68 -1.39
CA LEU A 28 6.89 -8.06 -2.44
C LEU A 28 6.79 -6.53 -2.24
N MET A 29 6.60 -6.07 -1.01
CA MET A 29 6.55 -4.63 -0.69
C MET A 29 7.90 -3.94 -0.94
N ALA A 30 9.01 -4.62 -0.61
CA ALA A 30 10.36 -4.12 -0.90
C ALA A 30 10.63 -4.04 -2.41
N TYR A 31 10.21 -5.05 -3.18
CA TYR A 31 10.32 -5.04 -4.65
C TYR A 31 9.55 -3.87 -5.28
N LEU A 32 8.37 -3.54 -4.75
CA LEU A 32 7.56 -2.40 -5.19
C LEU A 32 8.09 -1.04 -4.71
N GLY A 33 9.12 -1.01 -3.87
CA GLY A 33 9.64 0.22 -3.25
C GLY A 33 8.62 0.89 -2.31
N ALA A 34 7.69 0.12 -1.76
CA ALA A 34 6.64 0.61 -0.89
C ALA A 34 7.22 1.12 0.43
N LYS A 35 6.61 2.17 0.99
CA LYS A 35 6.95 2.70 2.31
C LYS A 35 5.75 2.49 3.23
N CYS A 36 5.99 1.90 4.40
CA CYS A 36 4.96 1.78 5.43
C CYS A 36 4.69 3.17 6.03
N PHE A 37 3.46 3.64 5.85
CA PHE A 37 2.96 4.82 6.54
C PHE A 37 1.82 4.40 7.46
N HIS A 38 1.98 4.64 8.75
CA HIS A 38 0.87 4.54 9.68
C HIS A 38 0.12 5.88 9.60
N GLU A 39 -0.88 5.99 8.71
CA GLU A 39 -1.81 7.12 8.77
C GLU A 39 -2.46 7.09 10.16
N LYS A 40 -2.51 8.24 10.85
CA LYS A 40 -3.06 8.33 12.21
C LYS A 40 -4.43 7.66 12.24
N CYS A 41 -4.58 6.69 13.15
CA CYS A 41 -5.85 6.05 13.48
C CYS A 41 -6.90 7.15 13.75
N ASN A 42 -7.85 7.34 12.83
CA ASN A 42 -9.05 8.09 13.14
C ASN A 42 -9.93 7.15 13.97
N ASN A 43 -10.20 7.57 15.21
CA ASN A 43 -11.14 6.91 16.12
C ASN A 43 -12.52 6.72 15.49
#